data_AF-A0A1E4V093-F1
#
_entry.id   AF-A0A1E4V093-F1
#
_cell.length_a   1.000
_cell.length_b   1.000
_cell.length_c   1.000
_cell.angle_alpha   90.00
_cell.angle_beta   90.00
_cell.angle_gamma   90.00
#
_symmetry.space_group_name_H-M   'P 1'
#
loop_
_entity.id
_entity.type
_entity.pdbx_description
1 polymer ?
#
loop_
_entity_poly.entity_id
_entity_poly.type
_entity_poly.pdbx_seq_one_letter_code
_entity_poly.pdbx_strand_id
1 'polypeptide(L)'
;MRHSARRAPVTRCLQTALLSLVLVGIGLASTLANWDFSLILQNAESRYGALGSAKTRIQAWDALIQANLGEPQAVQLENVNLFFNRQLVFADDLAIWQENDYWATPIEALVKGAADCEDYSIAKYFTLRRLGIPSEKLRITYVKALRQNQAHMVLTYYAEPTAMPLVLDNLINPIRPANQRNDLLPVYSFNAEGLYLPGSNSKKGDTKKLSRWQDLLKKMRAEGFAIGEG
;
A
#
# COMPACT_ATOMS: atom_id res chain seq x y z
N MET A 1 32.39 -84.79 7.01
CA MET A 1 31.08 -84.10 7.04
C MET A 1 31.31 -82.60 6.80
N ARG A 2 30.79 -82.09 5.67
CA ARG A 2 30.47 -80.67 5.34
C ARG A 2 31.63 -79.65 5.49
N HIS A 3 32.29 -79.23 4.40
CA HIS A 3 32.02 -77.99 3.62
C HIS A 3 32.04 -76.71 4.49
N SER A 4 32.64 -75.56 4.15
CA SER A 4 33.29 -75.03 2.95
C SER A 4 33.83 -73.63 3.28
N ALA A 5 34.90 -73.24 2.58
CA ALA A 5 35.51 -71.94 2.29
C ALA A 5 34.92 -70.60 2.80
N ARG A 6 35.84 -69.69 3.19
CA ARG A 6 35.68 -68.22 3.06
C ARG A 6 37.00 -67.66 2.47
N ARG A 7 37.04 -67.42 1.16
CA ARG A 7 36.80 -66.16 0.41
C ARG A 7 37.92 -65.11 0.54
N ALA A 8 38.55 -64.88 -0.61
CA ALA A 8 39.54 -63.84 -0.91
C ALA A 8 38.92 -62.43 -1.00
N PRO A 9 39.72 -61.35 -0.93
CA PRO A 9 39.26 -59.99 -1.13
C PRO A 9 39.45 -59.57 -2.60
N VAL A 10 38.45 -58.93 -3.21
CA VAL A 10 38.62 -58.17 -4.46
C VAL A 10 37.79 -56.88 -4.41
N THR A 11 38.48 -55.82 -4.78
CA THR A 11 38.14 -54.41 -4.89
C THR A 11 37.01 -54.03 -5.85
N ARG A 12 36.28 -52.98 -5.45
CA ARG A 12 35.61 -51.89 -6.22
C ARG A 12 34.88 -52.25 -7.52
N CYS A 13 33.57 -51.96 -7.57
CA CYS A 13 32.95 -51.37 -8.75
C CYS A 13 31.75 -50.48 -8.39
N LEU A 14 31.54 -49.48 -9.24
CA LEU A 14 30.66 -48.32 -9.17
C LEU A 14 29.23 -48.61 -8.68
N GLN A 15 28.67 -47.70 -7.87
CA GLN A 15 27.28 -47.27 -8.04
C GLN A 15 27.10 -45.82 -7.59
N THR A 16 26.97 -44.98 -8.61
CA THR A 16 26.54 -43.59 -8.62
C THR A 16 25.19 -43.40 -7.93
N ALA A 17 25.14 -42.61 -6.85
CA ALA A 17 23.90 -42.01 -6.35
C ALA A 17 24.24 -40.72 -5.60
N LEU A 18 24.73 -39.73 -6.33
CA LEU A 18 25.06 -38.40 -5.81
C LEU A 18 24.48 -37.36 -6.76
N LEU A 19 23.14 -37.33 -6.87
CA LEU A 19 22.40 -36.35 -7.67
C LEU A 19 20.91 -36.45 -7.36
N SER A 20 20.46 -35.83 -6.27
CA SER A 20 19.11 -35.25 -6.12
C SER A 20 18.84 -34.84 -4.68
N LEU A 21 19.40 -33.71 -4.23
CA LEU A 21 18.70 -32.83 -3.29
C LEU A 21 19.28 -31.40 -3.32
N VAL A 22 19.44 -30.86 -4.52
CA VAL A 22 19.46 -29.41 -4.71
C VAL A 22 18.18 -29.09 -5.46
N LEU A 23 17.05 -29.16 -4.75
CA LEU A 23 15.91 -28.30 -5.03
C LEU A 23 16.23 -27.03 -4.25
N VAL A 24 17.07 -26.14 -4.80
CA VAL A 24 16.58 -24.95 -5.52
C VAL A 24 15.29 -24.45 -4.86
N GLY A 25 15.40 -24.07 -3.59
CA GLY A 25 14.53 -23.05 -3.00
C GLY A 25 14.87 -21.72 -3.64
N ILE A 26 14.61 -21.56 -4.94
CA ILE A 26 14.41 -20.22 -5.49
C ILE A 26 13.13 -19.75 -4.83
N GLY A 27 13.30 -18.92 -3.80
CA GLY A 27 12.19 -18.14 -3.28
C GLY A 27 11.48 -17.51 -4.48
N LEU A 28 10.16 -17.65 -4.50
CA LEU A 28 9.31 -16.77 -5.29
C LEU A 28 9.52 -15.37 -4.73
N ALA A 29 10.63 -14.73 -5.10
CA ALA A 29 10.74 -13.30 -5.12
C ALA A 29 9.77 -12.89 -6.22
N SER A 30 8.51 -12.69 -5.84
CA SER A 30 7.54 -11.99 -6.66
C SER A 30 8.21 -10.68 -7.03
N THR A 31 8.73 -10.57 -8.25
CA THR A 31 9.14 -9.30 -8.81
C THR A 31 7.85 -8.55 -9.09
N LEU A 32 7.18 -8.09 -8.03
CA LEU A 32 6.27 -6.97 -8.16
C LEU A 32 7.12 -5.89 -8.82
N ALA A 33 6.81 -5.58 -10.07
CA ALA A 33 7.57 -4.65 -10.89
C ALA A 33 7.86 -3.41 -10.04
N ASN A 34 9.14 -3.13 -9.82
CA ASN A 34 9.56 -2.07 -8.92
C ASN A 34 9.08 -0.73 -9.49
N TRP A 35 8.66 0.20 -8.63
CA TRP A 35 8.35 1.55 -9.06
C TRP A 35 9.64 2.26 -9.46
N ASP A 36 9.75 2.69 -10.72
CA ASP A 36 10.87 3.46 -11.21
C ASP A 36 10.61 4.95 -10.99
N PHE A 37 11.13 5.48 -9.88
CA PHE A 37 10.98 6.89 -9.53
C PHE A 37 11.68 7.84 -10.49
N SER A 38 12.66 7.38 -11.27
CA SER A 38 13.28 8.20 -12.31
C SER A 38 12.30 8.42 -13.45
N LEU A 39 11.64 7.36 -13.90
CA LEU A 39 10.57 7.43 -14.90
C LEU A 39 9.37 8.24 -14.41
N ILE A 40 8.93 8.02 -13.16
CA ILE A 40 7.81 8.76 -12.57
C ILE A 40 8.11 10.26 -12.51
N LEU A 41 9.32 10.64 -12.07
CA LEU A 41 9.75 12.04 -12.06
C LEU A 41 9.79 12.64 -13.47
N GLN A 42 10.31 11.90 -14.45
CA GLN A 42 10.33 12.33 -15.86
C GLN A 42 8.91 12.56 -16.40
N ASN A 43 7.99 11.62 -16.14
CA ASN A 43 6.59 11.75 -16.54
C ASN A 43 5.89 12.92 -15.85
N ALA A 44 6.18 13.15 -14.56
CA ALA A 44 5.67 14.29 -13.81
C ALA A 44 6.20 15.63 -14.36
N GLU A 45 7.51 15.73 -14.66
CA GLU A 45 8.10 16.92 -15.29
C GLU A 45 7.50 17.19 -16.68
N SER A 46 7.26 16.12 -17.47
CA SER A 46 6.60 16.22 -18.79
C SER A 46 5.16 16.74 -18.67
N ARG A 47 4.40 16.28 -17.67
CA ARG A 47 2.99 16.61 -17.48
C ARG A 47 2.76 17.98 -16.81
N TYR A 48 3.56 18.32 -15.81
CA TYR A 48 3.36 19.49 -14.95
C TYR A 48 4.39 20.61 -15.16
N GLY A 49 5.41 20.38 -16.01
CA GLY A 49 6.51 21.30 -16.21
C GLY A 49 7.54 21.23 -15.08
N ALA A 50 8.27 22.34 -14.85
CA ALA A 50 9.31 22.39 -13.82
C ALA A 50 8.71 22.17 -12.42
N LEU A 51 9.07 21.05 -11.79
CA LEU A 51 8.46 20.60 -10.53
C LEU A 51 8.83 21.44 -9.31
N GLY A 52 9.95 22.17 -9.32
CA GLY A 52 10.41 22.96 -8.17
C GLY A 52 10.47 22.12 -6.89
N SER A 53 9.79 22.59 -5.82
CA SER A 53 9.74 21.89 -4.52
C SER A 53 9.04 20.53 -4.57
N ALA A 54 8.19 20.27 -5.57
CA ALA A 54 7.53 18.97 -5.74
C ALA A 54 8.52 17.85 -6.01
N LYS A 55 9.61 18.13 -6.75
CA LYS A 55 10.67 17.14 -7.03
C LYS A 55 11.24 16.60 -5.73
N THR A 56 11.54 17.47 -4.77
CA THR A 56 12.05 17.08 -3.45
C THR A 56 11.03 16.26 -2.66
N ARG A 57 9.73 16.60 -2.72
CA ARG A 57 8.69 15.81 -2.06
C ARG A 57 8.55 14.40 -2.64
N ILE A 58 8.60 14.27 -3.97
CA ILE A 58 8.55 12.97 -4.66
C ILE A 58 9.79 12.13 -4.35
N GLN A 59 10.99 12.73 -4.35
CA GLN A 59 12.22 12.05 -3.95
C GLN A 59 12.21 11.63 -2.47
N ALA A 60 11.66 12.47 -1.59
CA ALA A 60 11.48 12.12 -0.18
C ALA A 60 10.49 10.96 0.00
N TRP A 61 9.49 10.84 -0.88
CA TRP A 61 8.56 9.72 -0.87
C TRP A 61 9.23 8.41 -1.31
N ASP A 62 10.08 8.44 -2.34
CA ASP A 62 10.92 7.28 -2.70
C ASP A 62 11.81 6.88 -1.51
N ALA A 63 12.52 7.84 -0.92
CA ALA A 63 13.37 7.60 0.25
C ALA A 63 12.61 7.00 1.44
N LEU A 64 11.39 7.48 1.71
CA LEU A 64 10.50 6.89 2.72
C LEU A 64 10.23 5.41 2.41
N ILE A 65 9.88 5.08 1.17
CA ILE A 65 9.61 3.71 0.76
C ILE A 65 10.86 2.86 0.98
N GLN A 66 12.02 3.28 0.47
CA GLN A 66 13.27 2.52 0.60
C GLN A 66 13.64 2.29 2.08
N ALA A 67 13.49 3.31 2.92
CA ALA A 67 13.81 3.22 4.35
C ALA A 67 12.86 2.34 5.17
N ASN A 68 11.69 1.98 4.63
CA ASN A 68 10.67 1.19 5.34
C ASN A 68 10.47 -0.21 4.74
N LEU A 69 11.20 -0.57 3.67
CA LEU A 69 11.20 -1.93 3.14
C LEU A 69 11.76 -2.90 4.19
N GLY A 70 10.92 -3.85 4.62
CA GLY A 70 11.29 -4.85 5.63
C GLY A 70 11.12 -4.41 7.08
N GLU A 71 10.73 -3.16 7.35
CA GLU A 71 10.41 -2.69 8.70
C GLU A 71 9.14 -3.36 9.26
N PRO A 72 8.98 -3.45 10.60
CA PRO A 72 7.74 -3.94 11.20
C PRO A 72 6.52 -3.14 10.74
N GLN A 73 5.38 -3.80 10.50
CA GLN A 73 4.17 -3.13 9.99
C GLN A 73 3.73 -1.93 10.84
N ALA A 74 3.89 -1.98 12.16
CA ALA A 74 3.59 -0.85 13.04
C ALA A 74 4.44 0.39 12.70
N VAL A 75 5.74 0.21 12.47
CA VAL A 75 6.68 1.27 12.07
C VAL A 75 6.32 1.81 10.69
N GLN A 76 6.00 0.93 9.74
CA GLN A 76 5.55 1.34 8.40
C GLN A 76 4.29 2.21 8.47
N LEU A 77 3.28 1.81 9.25
CA LEU A 77 2.04 2.57 9.43
C LEU A 77 2.32 3.97 9.99
N GLU A 78 3.13 4.06 11.04
CA GLU A 78 3.48 5.34 11.68
C GLU A 78 4.25 6.27 10.73
N ASN A 79 5.30 5.75 10.08
CA ASN A 79 6.14 6.54 9.20
C ASN A 79 5.38 7.04 7.98
N VAL A 80 4.55 6.18 7.36
CA VAL A 80 3.72 6.58 6.21
C VAL A 80 2.66 7.61 6.64
N ASN A 81 1.98 7.41 7.77
CA ASN A 81 0.98 8.35 8.25
C ASN A 81 1.60 9.74 8.51
N LEU A 82 2.72 9.76 9.21
CA LEU A 82 3.42 11.00 9.57
C LEU A 82 4.02 11.70 8.36
N PHE A 83 4.53 10.96 7.38
CA PHE A 83 5.11 11.53 6.16
C PHE A 83 4.06 12.36 5.42
N PHE A 84 2.93 11.78 5.04
CA PHE A 84 1.94 12.53 4.26
C PHE A 84 1.33 13.68 5.05
N ASN A 85 1.07 13.49 6.36
CA ASN A 85 0.59 14.56 7.23
C ASN A 85 1.55 15.76 7.32
N ARG A 86 2.85 15.57 7.05
CA ARG A 86 3.85 16.66 7.02
C ARG A 86 4.08 17.24 5.62
N GLN A 87 3.97 16.42 4.58
CA GLN A 87 4.30 16.84 3.21
C GLN A 87 3.17 17.61 2.53
N LEU A 88 1.94 17.43 3.01
CA LEU A 88 0.74 17.96 2.36
C LEU A 88 0.04 18.95 3.29
N VAL A 89 -0.44 20.04 2.72
CA VAL A 89 -1.36 20.97 3.37
C VAL A 89 -2.80 20.50 3.12
N PHE A 90 -3.61 20.41 4.19
CA PHE A 90 -5.03 20.08 4.06
C PHE A 90 -5.80 21.26 3.48
N ALA A 91 -6.48 21.06 2.36
CA ALA A 91 -7.36 22.03 1.72
C ALA A 91 -8.43 21.29 0.90
N ASP A 92 -9.59 21.93 0.67
CA ASP A 92 -10.68 21.33 -0.12
C ASP A 92 -10.33 21.25 -1.62
N ASP A 93 -10.88 20.26 -2.31
CA ASP A 93 -10.66 20.05 -3.74
C ASP A 93 -10.95 21.28 -4.61
N LEU A 94 -12.00 22.04 -4.27
CA LEU A 94 -12.35 23.23 -5.04
C LEU A 94 -11.21 24.26 -5.03
N ALA A 95 -10.45 24.33 -3.93
CA ALA A 95 -9.28 25.20 -3.82
C ALA A 95 -8.04 24.64 -4.54
N ILE A 96 -7.85 23.31 -4.53
CA ILE A 96 -6.65 22.66 -5.08
C ILE A 96 -6.79 22.42 -6.60
N TRP A 97 -7.94 21.90 -7.00
CA TRP A 97 -8.24 21.30 -8.30
C TRP A 97 -9.28 22.09 -9.12
N GLN A 98 -10.04 22.99 -8.49
CA GLN A 98 -11.19 23.69 -9.12
C GLN A 98 -12.31 22.73 -9.56
N GLU A 99 -12.35 21.54 -8.97
CA GLU A 99 -13.32 20.48 -9.18
C GLU A 99 -13.75 19.97 -7.79
N ASN A 100 -14.96 19.42 -7.66
CA ASN A 100 -15.38 18.80 -6.40
C ASN A 100 -15.15 17.29 -6.45
N ASP A 101 -14.68 16.69 -5.35
CA ASP A 101 -14.56 15.22 -5.19
C ASP A 101 -13.61 14.63 -6.25
N TYR A 102 -12.45 15.28 -6.38
CA TYR A 102 -11.34 14.94 -7.28
C TYR A 102 -10.35 14.05 -6.54
N TRP A 103 -10.29 12.77 -6.90
CA TRP A 103 -9.35 11.85 -6.27
C TRP A 103 -7.96 11.96 -6.91
N ALA A 104 -7.03 12.63 -6.23
CA ALA A 104 -5.67 12.82 -6.69
C ALA A 104 -4.83 11.54 -6.53
N THR A 105 -3.91 11.32 -7.48
CA THR A 105 -2.83 10.35 -7.29
C THR A 105 -1.86 10.83 -6.22
N PRO A 106 -1.03 9.94 -5.64
CA PRO A 106 0.04 10.37 -4.75
C PRO A 106 0.99 11.39 -5.41
N ILE A 107 1.23 11.28 -6.72
CA ILE A 107 2.05 12.24 -7.46
C ILE A 107 1.34 13.58 -7.59
N GLU A 108 0.05 13.61 -7.95
CA GLU A 108 -0.74 14.84 -8.03
C GLU A 108 -0.74 15.60 -6.70
N ALA A 109 -1.03 14.92 -5.59
CA ALA A 109 -0.98 15.50 -4.25
C ALA A 109 0.43 16.04 -3.90
N LEU A 110 1.51 15.28 -4.18
CA LEU A 110 2.88 15.74 -3.93
C LEU A 110 3.29 16.90 -4.86
N VAL A 111 2.79 16.95 -6.09
CA VAL A 111 3.02 18.05 -7.02
C VAL A 111 2.36 19.32 -6.48
N LYS A 112 1.10 19.26 -6.07
CA LYS A 112 0.41 20.40 -5.44
C LYS A 112 0.98 20.76 -4.06
N GLY A 113 1.50 19.78 -3.32
CA GLY A 113 1.85 19.94 -1.90
C GLY A 113 0.61 20.15 -1.02
N ALA A 114 -0.57 19.79 -1.52
CA ALA A 114 -1.85 19.94 -0.87
C ALA A 114 -2.76 18.77 -1.25
N ALA A 115 -3.70 18.45 -0.38
CA ALA A 115 -4.60 17.31 -0.50
C ALA A 115 -5.82 17.51 0.39
N ASP A 116 -6.94 16.92 0.01
CA ASP A 116 -8.10 16.78 0.90
C ASP A 116 -8.12 15.37 1.55
N CYS A 117 -9.20 14.98 2.22
CA CYS A 117 -9.19 13.82 3.12
C CYS A 117 -9.00 12.45 2.42
N GLU A 118 -9.58 12.28 1.23
CA GLU A 118 -9.40 11.08 0.41
C GLU A 118 -7.98 11.00 -0.13
N ASP A 119 -7.40 12.12 -0.56
CA ASP A 119 -6.07 12.18 -1.15
C ASP A 119 -5.01 11.69 -0.16
N TYR A 120 -5.10 12.11 1.11
CA TYR A 120 -4.26 11.56 2.18
C TYR A 120 -4.45 10.04 2.34
N SER A 121 -5.70 9.57 2.33
CA SER A 121 -6.03 8.16 2.54
C SER A 121 -5.52 7.29 1.39
N ILE A 122 -5.65 7.78 0.16
CA ILE A 122 -5.17 7.17 -1.09
C ILE A 122 -3.64 7.09 -1.10
N ALA A 123 -2.97 8.19 -0.79
CA ALA A 123 -1.51 8.25 -0.78
C ALA A 123 -0.90 7.29 0.26
N LYS A 124 -1.49 7.23 1.46
CA LYS A 124 -1.13 6.28 2.51
C LYS A 124 -1.41 4.84 2.06
N TYR A 125 -2.57 4.56 1.45
CA TYR A 125 -2.95 3.24 0.97
C TYR A 125 -1.92 2.68 -0.01
N PHE A 126 -1.64 3.38 -1.12
CA PHE A 126 -0.72 2.88 -2.14
C PHE A 126 0.71 2.73 -1.62
N THR A 127 1.14 3.61 -0.72
CA THR A 127 2.47 3.51 -0.10
C THR A 127 2.58 2.27 0.78
N LEU A 128 1.57 1.98 1.62
CA LEU A 128 1.57 0.79 2.47
C LEU A 128 1.43 -0.51 1.67
N ARG A 129 0.66 -0.49 0.58
CA ARG A 129 0.61 -1.58 -0.40
C ARG A 129 1.98 -1.83 -1.02
N ARG A 130 2.69 -0.76 -1.40
CA ARG A 130 4.05 -0.85 -1.94
C ARG A 130 5.04 -1.42 -0.93
N LEU A 131 4.85 -1.16 0.36
CA LEU A 131 5.64 -1.72 1.46
C LEU A 131 5.28 -3.17 1.82
N GLY A 132 4.33 -3.77 1.10
CA GLY A 132 3.96 -5.18 1.23
C GLY A 132 2.81 -5.46 2.21
N ILE A 133 2.13 -4.43 2.72
CA ILE A 133 0.92 -4.65 3.54
C ILE A 133 -0.19 -5.17 2.60
N PRO A 134 -0.82 -6.32 2.91
CA PRO A 134 -1.91 -6.86 2.09
C PRO A 134 -3.12 -5.93 2.02
N SER A 135 -3.80 -5.88 0.88
CA SER A 135 -4.94 -4.97 0.64
C SER A 135 -6.13 -5.31 1.50
N GLU A 136 -6.33 -6.59 1.84
CA GLU A 136 -7.37 -7.05 2.75
C GLU A 136 -7.25 -6.46 4.16
N LYS A 137 -6.05 -6.00 4.54
CA LYS A 137 -5.79 -5.32 5.81
C LYS A 137 -6.02 -3.81 5.75
N LEU A 138 -6.16 -3.22 4.57
CA LEU A 138 -6.25 -1.78 4.38
C LEU A 138 -7.61 -1.42 3.80
N ARG A 139 -8.35 -0.51 4.44
CA ARG A 139 -9.62 0.00 3.90
C ARG A 139 -9.70 1.51 4.02
N ILE A 140 -9.94 2.17 2.89
CA ILE A 140 -10.33 3.57 2.85
C ILE A 140 -11.76 3.66 3.39
N THR A 141 -11.96 4.45 4.44
CA THR A 141 -13.18 4.46 5.24
C THR A 141 -13.80 5.84 5.23
N TYR A 142 -15.03 5.91 4.74
CA TYR A 142 -15.87 7.09 4.83
C TYR A 142 -16.48 7.18 6.21
N VAL A 143 -16.32 8.33 6.85
CA VAL A 143 -16.80 8.61 8.20
C VAL A 143 -17.47 9.98 8.24
N LYS A 144 -18.28 10.23 9.26
CA LYS A 144 -18.68 11.58 9.66
C LYS A 144 -17.72 12.06 10.74
N ALA A 145 -16.98 13.13 10.48
CA ALA A 145 -16.19 13.82 11.49
C ALA A 145 -17.12 14.71 12.33
N LEU A 146 -17.38 14.30 13.56
CA LEU A 146 -18.41 14.89 14.42
C LEU A 146 -18.06 16.30 14.90
N ARG A 147 -16.75 16.59 15.09
CA ARG A 147 -16.30 17.92 15.53
C ARG A 147 -16.46 18.98 14.46
N GLN A 148 -16.19 18.62 13.21
CA GLN A 148 -16.35 19.49 12.03
C GLN A 148 -17.77 19.41 11.46
N ASN A 149 -18.55 18.41 11.88
CA ASN A 149 -19.89 18.10 11.37
C ASN A 149 -19.92 17.94 9.83
N GLN A 150 -18.93 17.25 9.28
CA GLN A 150 -18.79 17.02 7.83
C GLN A 150 -18.41 15.58 7.50
N ALA A 151 -18.56 15.24 6.22
CA ALA A 151 -17.97 14.03 5.65
C ALA A 151 -16.45 14.07 5.74
N HIS A 152 -15.84 12.92 5.98
CA HIS A 152 -14.39 12.76 6.07
C HIS A 152 -13.97 11.37 5.61
N MET A 153 -12.72 11.22 5.21
CA MET A 153 -12.15 9.95 4.78
C MET A 153 -10.84 9.67 5.51
N VAL A 154 -10.69 8.43 5.97
CA VAL A 154 -9.50 7.96 6.68
C VAL A 154 -9.06 6.62 6.12
N LEU A 155 -7.79 6.27 6.31
CA LEU A 155 -7.32 4.91 6.06
C LEU A 155 -7.43 4.10 7.35
N THR A 156 -8.03 2.92 7.28
CA THR A 156 -8.08 1.97 8.39
C THR A 156 -7.22 0.75 8.11
N TYR A 157 -6.51 0.29 9.14
CA TYR A 157 -5.70 -0.92 9.11
C TYR A 157 -6.27 -1.97 10.07
N TYR A 158 -6.49 -3.19 9.57
CA TYR A 158 -6.96 -4.35 10.31
C TYR A 158 -5.81 -5.35 10.44
N ALA A 159 -5.30 -5.56 11.66
CA ALA A 159 -4.30 -6.59 11.90
C ALA A 159 -4.82 -7.99 11.51
N GLU A 160 -6.09 -8.24 11.81
CA GLU A 160 -6.88 -9.41 11.40
C GLU A 160 -8.29 -8.94 10.98
N PRO A 161 -9.02 -9.69 10.15
CA PRO A 161 -10.32 -9.24 9.62
C PRO A 161 -11.35 -8.81 10.68
N THR A 162 -11.32 -9.39 11.88
CA THR A 162 -12.24 -9.08 12.99
C THR A 162 -11.62 -8.18 14.07
N ALA A 163 -10.37 -7.75 13.90
CA ALA A 163 -9.69 -6.90 14.87
C ALA A 163 -10.28 -5.49 14.90
N MET A 164 -10.13 -4.81 16.03
CA MET A 164 -10.35 -3.37 16.12
C MET A 164 -9.36 -2.66 15.17
N PRO A 165 -9.84 -1.90 14.17
CA PRO A 165 -8.93 -1.26 13.25
C PRO A 165 -8.18 -0.09 13.90
N LEU A 166 -6.96 0.12 13.42
CA LEU A 166 -6.22 1.36 13.62
C LEU A 166 -6.64 2.40 12.57
N VAL A 167 -6.72 3.66 12.97
CA VAL A 167 -7.12 4.78 12.11
C VAL A 167 -5.92 5.66 11.80
N LEU A 168 -5.58 5.76 10.52
CA LEU A 168 -4.59 6.65 9.95
C LEU A 168 -5.33 7.86 9.35
N ASP A 169 -5.17 9.02 9.97
CA ASP A 169 -5.95 10.22 9.70
C ASP A 169 -5.02 11.40 9.38
N ASN A 170 -5.50 12.38 8.62
CA ASN A 170 -4.81 13.65 8.40
C ASN A 170 -5.18 14.72 9.43
N LEU A 171 -6.33 14.59 10.13
CA LEU A 171 -6.73 15.55 11.16
C LEU A 171 -5.88 15.45 12.44
N ILE A 172 -5.31 14.28 12.73
CA ILE A 172 -4.41 14.06 13.85
C ILE A 172 -3.25 13.14 13.45
N ASN A 173 -2.06 13.36 14.00
CA ASN A 173 -0.88 12.53 13.72
C ASN A 173 -0.88 11.16 14.43
N PRO A 174 -1.31 11.03 15.70
CA PRO A 174 -1.30 9.72 16.36
C PRO A 174 -2.27 8.74 15.72
N ILE A 175 -1.77 7.56 15.39
CA ILE A 175 -2.61 6.42 14.98
C ILE A 175 -3.31 5.88 16.22
N ARG A 176 -4.64 5.76 16.16
CA ARG A 176 -5.45 5.28 17.29
C ARG A 176 -6.39 4.16 16.85
N PRO A 177 -6.69 3.20 17.75
CA PRO A 177 -7.81 2.30 17.57
C PRO A 177 -9.12 3.06 17.31
N ALA A 178 -10.00 2.54 16.46
CA ALA A 178 -11.24 3.23 16.09
C ALA A 178 -12.16 3.53 17.28
N ASN A 179 -12.20 2.67 18.31
CA ASN A 179 -12.95 2.92 19.54
C ASN A 179 -12.37 4.06 20.42
N GLN A 180 -11.19 4.58 20.09
CA GLN A 180 -10.61 5.78 20.72
C GLN A 180 -10.79 7.04 19.85
N ARG A 181 -11.44 6.92 18.69
CA ARG A 181 -11.80 8.01 17.77
C ARG A 181 -13.29 8.29 17.84
N ASN A 182 -13.77 8.65 19.04
CA ASN A 182 -15.17 9.02 19.30
C ASN A 182 -15.62 10.27 18.52
N ASP A 183 -14.70 10.96 17.86
CA ASP A 183 -14.94 12.06 16.94
C ASP A 183 -15.27 11.60 15.51
N LEU A 184 -15.14 10.31 15.18
CA LEU A 184 -15.43 9.75 13.87
C LEU A 184 -16.55 8.70 13.95
N LEU A 185 -17.58 8.86 13.12
CA LEU A 185 -18.66 7.88 12.99
C LEU A 185 -18.56 7.16 11.63
N PRO A 186 -18.25 5.85 11.58
CA PRO A 186 -18.07 5.14 10.31
C PRO A 186 -19.38 4.95 9.55
N VAL A 187 -19.35 5.16 8.22
CA VAL A 187 -20.51 5.00 7.33
C VAL A 187 -20.32 3.84 6.35
N TYR A 188 -19.16 3.69 5.72
CA TYR A 188 -18.76 2.54 4.92
C TYR A 188 -17.23 2.52 4.72
N SER A 189 -16.68 1.41 4.25
CA SER A 189 -15.27 1.32 3.88
C SER A 189 -15.08 0.51 2.61
N PHE A 190 -14.00 0.75 1.88
CA PHE A 190 -13.67 0.04 0.65
C PHE A 190 -12.16 -0.11 0.49
N ASN A 191 -11.76 -1.06 -0.35
CA ASN A 191 -10.38 -1.23 -0.79
C ASN A 191 -10.39 -1.71 -2.25
N ALA A 192 -9.24 -2.10 -2.83
CA ALA A 192 -9.20 -2.57 -4.22
C ALA A 192 -10.14 -3.76 -4.50
N GLU A 193 -10.43 -4.59 -3.49
CA GLU A 193 -11.20 -5.83 -3.64
C GLU A 193 -12.69 -5.67 -3.38
N GLY A 194 -13.15 -4.76 -2.53
CA GLY A 194 -14.59 -4.64 -2.26
C GLY A 194 -15.04 -3.47 -1.40
N LEU A 195 -16.36 -3.32 -1.33
CA LEU A 195 -17.09 -2.38 -0.46
C LEU A 195 -17.67 -3.12 0.77
N TYR A 196 -17.59 -2.49 1.94
CA TYR A 196 -17.96 -3.02 3.24
C TYR A 196 -18.79 -2.01 4.04
N LEU A 197 -19.85 -2.48 4.71
CA LEU A 197 -20.68 -1.67 5.60
C LEU A 197 -20.18 -1.74 7.05
N PRO A 198 -20.48 -0.75 7.90
CA PRO A 198 -20.06 -0.73 9.30
C PRO A 198 -20.54 -1.99 10.04
N GLY A 199 -19.64 -2.61 10.82
CA GLY A 199 -19.94 -3.84 11.57
C GLY A 199 -20.06 -5.11 10.72
N SER A 200 -19.83 -5.05 9.41
CA SER A 200 -19.86 -6.20 8.50
C SER A 200 -18.53 -6.39 7.78
N ASN A 201 -17.98 -7.60 7.87
CA ASN A 201 -16.85 -8.05 7.04
C ASN A 201 -17.29 -8.69 5.72
N SER A 202 -18.60 -8.78 5.46
CA SER A 202 -19.09 -9.28 4.18
C SER A 202 -18.94 -8.22 3.09
N LYS A 203 -18.29 -8.59 1.97
CA LYS A 203 -18.20 -7.78 0.76
C LYS A 203 -19.62 -7.56 0.22
N LYS A 204 -20.05 -6.29 0.13
CA LYS A 204 -21.37 -5.88 -0.35
C LYS A 204 -21.36 -5.39 -1.81
N GLY A 205 -20.18 -5.15 -2.38
CA GLY A 205 -20.03 -4.67 -3.74
C GLY A 205 -18.60 -4.77 -4.24
N ASP A 206 -18.41 -4.56 -5.55
CA ASP A 206 -17.11 -4.52 -6.20
C ASP A 206 -16.65 -3.07 -6.36
N THR A 207 -15.48 -2.74 -5.81
CA THR A 207 -14.87 -1.40 -5.89
C THR A 207 -14.53 -1.03 -7.31
N LYS A 208 -14.38 -2.02 -8.21
CA LYS A 208 -14.29 -1.80 -9.66
C LYS A 208 -15.52 -1.10 -10.22
N LYS A 209 -16.61 -0.92 -9.47
CA LYS A 209 -17.76 -0.09 -9.88
C LYS A 209 -17.64 1.38 -9.47
N LEU A 210 -16.64 1.75 -8.66
CA LEU A 210 -16.35 3.14 -8.33
C LEU A 210 -15.53 3.75 -9.48
N SER A 211 -16.18 4.57 -10.31
CA SER A 211 -15.56 5.23 -11.46
C SER A 211 -14.28 5.98 -11.08
N ARG A 212 -14.30 6.71 -9.96
CA ARG A 212 -13.15 7.48 -9.46
C ARG A 212 -11.93 6.62 -9.14
N TRP A 213 -12.12 5.43 -8.59
CA TRP A 213 -11.01 4.51 -8.33
C TRP A 213 -10.37 4.01 -9.63
N GLN A 214 -11.18 3.72 -10.65
CA GLN A 214 -10.67 3.33 -11.96
C GLN A 214 -9.89 4.47 -12.62
N ASP A 215 -10.40 5.70 -12.55
CA ASP A 215 -9.74 6.88 -13.09
C ASP A 215 -8.41 7.16 -12.37
N LEU A 216 -8.39 7.03 -11.04
CA LEU A 216 -7.17 7.10 -10.24
C LEU A 216 -6.12 6.08 -10.70
N LEU A 217 -6.48 4.80 -10.84
CA LEU A 217 -5.56 3.77 -11.34
C LEU A 217 -5.10 4.05 -12.78
N LYS A 218 -5.96 4.62 -13.62
CA LYS A 218 -5.58 5.04 -14.98
C LYS A 218 -4.53 6.15 -14.95
N LYS A 219 -4.73 7.18 -14.10
CA LYS A 219 -3.76 8.26 -13.90
C LYS A 219 -2.42 7.72 -13.40
N MET A 220 -2.42 6.86 -12.39
CA MET A 220 -1.20 6.24 -11.87
C MET A 220 -0.45 5.41 -12.92
N ARG A 221 -1.15 4.65 -13.78
CA ARG A 221 -0.47 3.96 -14.90
C ARG A 221 0.17 4.93 -15.88
N ALA A 222 -0.50 6.04 -16.19
CA ALA A 222 0.06 7.09 -17.04
C ALA A 222 1.27 7.82 -16.40
N GLU A 223 1.32 7.86 -15.07
CA GLU A 223 2.47 8.39 -14.31
C GLU A 223 3.67 7.44 -14.31
N GLY A 224 3.51 6.19 -14.76
CA GLY A 224 4.58 5.19 -14.84
C GLY A 224 4.57 4.16 -13.73
N PHE A 225 3.50 4.10 -12.91
CA PHE A 225 3.39 3.09 -11.87
C PHE A 225 3.02 1.72 -12.43
N ALA A 226 3.79 0.70 -12.06
CA ALA A 226 3.40 -0.69 -12.21
C ALA A 226 2.46 -1.09 -11.05
N ILE A 227 1.16 -0.85 -11.26
CA ILE A 227 0.10 -1.18 -10.31
C ILE A 227 -0.79 -2.30 -10.85
N GLY A 228 -1.09 -3.28 -9.99
CA GLY A 228 -2.07 -4.33 -10.26
C GLY A 228 -3.50 -3.78 -10.25
N GLU A 229 -4.44 -4.56 -9.73
CA GLU A 229 -5.82 -4.07 -9.53
C GLU A 229 -5.99 -3.18 -8.28
N GLY A 230 -4.96 -3.12 -7.42
CA GLY A 230 -4.84 -2.23 -6.25
C GLY A 230 -4.34 -2.94 -4.99
#